data_AF-A0A3M1DT65-F1
#
_entry.id   AF-A0A3M1DT65-F1
#
_cell.length_a   1.000
_cell.length_b   1.000
_cell.length_c   1.000
_cell.angle_alpha   90.00
_cell.angle_beta   90.00
_cell.angle_gamma   90.00
#
_symmetry.space_group_name_H-M   'P 1'
#
loop_
_entity.id
_entity.type
_entity.pdbx_description
1 polymer ?
#
loop_
_entity_poly.entity_id
_entity_poly.type
_entity_poly.pdbx_seq_one_letter_code
_entity_poly.pdbx_strand_id
1 'polypeptide(L)'
;AGAPADNGLPLDMVLLYRAREAGLSVAGLETLEEQAGVLEGLSLADQQELLRDTVCHYDRIRADQEALKRLYLQRDLAGLARYADRYVSDSGSYDRLEKILLTDRNRRMADRMQDYLRRGDAFIAVGAMHLPGRRGLLRLLEQAGYRVEPVY
;
A
#
# COMPACT_ATOMS: atom_id res chain seq x y z
N ALA A 1 21.67 -2.20 7.88
CA ALA A 1 20.62 -2.69 8.79
C ALA A 1 20.24 -4.10 8.34
N GLY A 2 20.39 -5.10 9.21
CA GLY A 2 20.09 -6.49 8.88
C GLY A 2 18.59 -6.72 8.68
N ALA A 3 18.23 -7.68 7.84
CA ALA A 3 16.85 -8.11 7.71
C ALA A 3 16.32 -8.56 9.09
N PRO A 4 15.07 -8.24 9.45
CA PRO A 4 14.46 -8.76 10.66
C PRO A 4 14.50 -10.30 10.63
N ALA A 5 14.61 -10.92 11.82
CA ALA A 5 14.61 -12.37 11.96
C ALA A 5 13.37 -12.97 11.26
N ASP A 6 13.58 -13.99 10.43
CA ASP A 6 12.50 -14.70 9.75
C ASP A 6 11.75 -15.57 10.76
N ASN A 7 10.76 -14.96 11.40
CA ASN A 7 9.83 -15.60 12.32
C ASN A 7 8.54 -16.04 11.61
N GLY A 8 8.49 -15.98 10.27
CA GLY A 8 7.32 -16.28 9.45
C GLY A 8 6.16 -15.29 9.59
N LEU A 9 6.32 -14.19 10.36
CA LEU A 9 5.27 -13.21 10.56
C LEU A 9 5.35 -12.08 9.52
N PRO A 10 4.19 -11.59 9.01
CA PRO A 10 4.15 -10.36 8.22
C PRO A 10 4.69 -9.15 9.01
N LEU A 11 5.34 -8.21 8.31
CA LEU A 11 5.93 -7.02 8.94
C LEU A 11 4.92 -6.22 9.78
N ASP A 12 3.69 -6.11 9.31
CA ASP A 12 2.62 -5.38 10.01
C ASP A 12 2.33 -5.99 11.39
N MET A 13 2.37 -7.32 11.50
CA MET A 13 2.19 -8.03 12.77
C MET A 13 3.38 -7.80 13.70
N VAL A 14 4.60 -7.78 13.16
CA VAL A 14 5.81 -7.47 13.95
C VAL A 14 5.74 -6.06 14.52
N LEU A 15 5.32 -5.07 13.72
CA LEU A 15 5.15 -3.68 14.17
C LEU A 15 4.03 -3.56 15.21
N LEU A 16 2.90 -4.23 14.98
CA LEU A 16 1.76 -4.26 15.91
C LEU A 16 2.16 -4.85 17.27
N TYR A 17 2.87 -5.98 17.29
CA TYR A 17 3.30 -6.61 18.54
C TYR A 17 4.28 -5.73 19.30
N ARG A 18 5.27 -5.14 18.61
CA ARG A 18 6.20 -4.18 19.24
C ARG A 18 5.48 -2.99 19.87
N ALA A 19 4.50 -2.42 19.17
CA ALA A 19 3.72 -1.30 19.70
C ALA A 19 2.94 -1.69 20.96
N ARG A 20 2.32 -2.89 20.97
CA ARG A 20 1.60 -3.43 22.13
C ARG A 20 2.51 -3.74 23.31
N GLU A 21 3.66 -4.36 23.08
CA GLU A 21 4.68 -4.63 24.11
C GLU A 21 5.21 -3.34 24.74
N ALA A 22 5.35 -2.28 23.94
CA ALA A 22 5.75 -0.96 24.41
C ALA A 22 4.61 -0.15 25.07
N GLY A 23 3.40 -0.71 25.18
CA GLY A 23 2.24 -0.03 25.76
C GLY A 23 1.74 1.17 24.96
N LEU A 24 2.05 1.24 23.67
CA LEU A 24 1.63 2.34 22.79
C LEU A 24 0.15 2.19 22.39
N SER A 25 -0.52 3.33 22.20
CA SER A 25 -1.84 3.34 21.60
C SER A 25 -1.74 2.95 20.12
N VAL A 26 -2.59 2.02 19.69
CA VAL A 26 -2.64 1.54 18.31
C VAL A 26 -3.99 1.84 17.70
N ALA A 27 -3.99 2.40 16.49
CA ALA A 27 -5.19 2.63 15.70
C ALA A 27 -4.95 2.21 14.24
N GLY A 28 -5.99 1.72 13.58
CA GLY A 28 -5.96 1.42 12.15
C GLY A 28 -6.38 2.63 11.32
N LEU A 29 -5.70 2.86 10.20
CA LEU A 29 -6.18 3.82 9.19
C LEU A 29 -7.32 3.25 8.34
N GLU A 30 -7.49 1.94 8.34
CA GLU A 30 -8.58 1.21 7.69
C GLU A 30 -9.10 0.11 8.63
N THR A 31 -10.37 -0.26 8.47
CA THR A 31 -10.94 -1.43 9.15
C THR A 31 -10.73 -2.71 8.33
N LEU A 32 -10.95 -3.88 8.95
CA LEU A 32 -10.88 -5.16 8.25
C LEU A 32 -11.94 -5.26 7.16
N GLU A 33 -13.14 -4.75 7.41
CA GLU A 33 -14.26 -4.72 6.47
C GLU A 33 -13.93 -3.83 5.27
N GLU A 34 -13.25 -2.70 5.48
CA GLU A 34 -12.83 -1.82 4.38
C GLU A 34 -11.75 -2.45 3.50
N GLN A 35 -10.85 -3.24 4.08
CA GLN A 35 -9.83 -3.97 3.32
C GLN A 35 -10.41 -5.20 2.60
N ALA A 36 -11.29 -5.96 3.26
CA ALA A 36 -11.96 -7.11 2.67
C ALA A 36 -12.92 -6.69 1.54
N GLY A 37 -13.65 -5.59 1.75
CA GLY A 37 -14.66 -5.06 0.83
C GLY A 37 -14.10 -4.38 -0.42
N VAL A 38 -12.77 -4.29 -0.60
CA VAL A 38 -12.18 -3.62 -1.77
C VAL A 38 -12.63 -4.28 -3.08
N LEU A 39 -12.77 -5.60 -3.09
CA LEU A 39 -13.25 -6.35 -4.27
C LEU A 39 -14.77 -6.46 -4.33
N GLU A 40 -15.48 -6.33 -3.21
CA GLU A 40 -16.95 -6.37 -3.16
C GLU A 40 -17.60 -5.19 -3.90
N GLY A 41 -16.90 -4.05 -3.97
CA GLY A 41 -17.35 -2.88 -4.71
C GLY A 41 -17.31 -3.04 -6.25
N LEU A 42 -16.72 -4.12 -6.77
CA LEU A 42 -16.66 -4.40 -8.20
C LEU A 42 -17.93 -5.09 -8.70
N SER A 43 -18.34 -4.80 -9.93
CA SER A 43 -19.41 -5.55 -10.58
C SER A 43 -19.02 -7.02 -10.74
N LEU A 44 -20.00 -7.93 -10.77
CA LEU A 44 -19.71 -9.35 -10.99
C LEU A 44 -18.95 -9.60 -12.31
N ALA A 45 -19.21 -8.80 -13.34
CA ALA A 45 -18.48 -8.86 -14.60
C ALA A 45 -17.00 -8.49 -14.42
N ASP A 46 -16.71 -7.42 -13.70
CA ASP A 46 -15.34 -6.98 -13.42
C ASP A 46 -14.59 -7.99 -12.54
N GLN A 47 -15.26 -8.59 -11.55
CA GLN A 47 -14.67 -9.66 -10.73
C GLN A 47 -14.29 -10.88 -11.57
N GLN A 48 -15.14 -11.29 -12.51
CA GLN A 48 -14.86 -12.40 -13.43
C GLN A 48 -13.72 -12.08 -14.40
N GLU A 49 -13.67 -10.85 -14.91
CA GLU A 49 -12.58 -10.38 -15.78
C GLU A 49 -11.25 -10.41 -15.03
N LEU A 50 -11.21 -9.86 -13.81
CA LEU A 50 -10.01 -9.84 -12.97
C LEU A 50 -9.54 -11.26 -12.61
N LEU A 51 -10.46 -12.16 -12.29
CA LEU A 51 -10.12 -13.56 -12.01
C LEU A 51 -9.53 -14.25 -13.26
N ARG A 52 -10.16 -14.07 -14.43
CA ARG A 52 -9.67 -14.62 -15.69
C ARG A 52 -8.27 -14.10 -16.01
N ASP A 53 -8.07 -12.79 -15.91
CA ASP A 53 -6.78 -12.14 -16.16
C ASP A 53 -5.69 -12.68 -15.21
N THR A 54 -6.03 -12.83 -13.93
CA THR A 54 -5.13 -13.39 -12.92
C THR A 54 -4.71 -14.82 -13.24
N VAL A 55 -5.65 -15.68 -13.66
CA VAL A 55 -5.35 -17.07 -14.01
C VAL A 55 -4.54 -17.16 -15.30
N CYS A 56 -4.90 -16.39 -16.33
CA CYS A 56 -4.20 -16.38 -17.62
C CYS A 56 -2.78 -15.83 -17.53
N HIS A 57 -2.51 -14.92 -16.58
CA HIS A 57 -1.21 -14.26 -16.42
C HIS A 57 -0.48 -14.66 -15.12
N TYR A 58 -0.83 -15.80 -14.51
CA TYR A 58 -0.31 -16.22 -13.20
C TYR A 58 1.23 -16.18 -13.09
N ASP A 59 1.95 -16.74 -14.06
CA ASP A 59 3.41 -16.78 -14.04
C ASP A 59 4.04 -15.38 -14.13
N ARG A 60 3.41 -14.48 -14.89
CA ARG A 60 3.81 -13.07 -14.98
C ARG A 60 3.59 -12.38 -13.64
N ILE A 61 2.40 -12.50 -13.06
CA ILE A 61 2.07 -11.92 -11.74
C ILE A 61 3.05 -12.39 -10.66
N ARG A 62 3.42 -13.67 -10.67
CA ARG A 62 4.44 -14.22 -9.75
C ARG A 62 5.82 -13.57 -9.96
N ALA A 63 6.26 -13.43 -11.22
CA ALA A 63 7.52 -12.73 -11.51
C ALA A 63 7.49 -11.26 -11.07
N ASP A 64 6.32 -10.64 -11.15
CA ASP A 64 6.12 -9.24 -10.73
C ASP A 64 6.22 -9.07 -9.23
N GLN A 65 5.62 -9.99 -8.47
CA GLN A 65 5.72 -10.00 -7.01
C GLN A 65 7.17 -10.12 -6.56
N GLU A 66 7.97 -10.99 -7.17
CA GLU A 66 9.40 -11.14 -6.84
C GLU A 66 10.21 -9.88 -7.21
N ALA A 67 9.91 -9.25 -8.33
CA ALA A 67 10.56 -8.00 -8.71
C ALA A 67 10.20 -6.85 -7.75
N LEU A 68 8.93 -6.69 -7.39
CA LEU A 68 8.47 -5.70 -6.42
C LEU A 68 9.10 -5.94 -5.04
N LYS A 69 9.15 -7.19 -4.58
CA LYS A 69 9.82 -7.58 -3.33
C LYS A 69 11.29 -7.18 -3.33
N ARG A 70 12.02 -7.44 -4.42
CA ARG A 70 13.42 -7.04 -4.56
C ARG A 70 13.61 -5.52 -4.49
N LEU A 71 12.78 -4.75 -5.20
CA LEU A 71 12.81 -3.28 -5.17
C LEU A 71 12.51 -2.74 -3.77
N TYR A 72 11.53 -3.33 -3.08
CA TYR A 72 11.20 -3.01 -1.69
C TYR A 72 12.38 -3.24 -0.75
N LEU A 73 13.04 -4.41 -0.82
CA LEU A 73 14.21 -4.73 0.01
C LEU A 73 15.41 -3.83 -0.27
N GLN A 74 15.53 -3.32 -1.50
CA GLN A 74 16.55 -2.34 -1.90
C GLN A 74 16.20 -0.90 -1.49
N ARG A 75 15.01 -0.68 -0.90
CA ARG A 75 14.48 0.66 -0.59
C ARG A 75 14.31 1.55 -1.83
N ASP A 76 14.15 0.95 -3.02
CA ASP A 76 14.00 1.68 -4.28
C ASP A 76 12.54 2.06 -4.53
N LEU A 77 12.08 3.11 -3.85
CA LEU A 77 10.71 3.62 -4.00
C LEU A 77 10.43 4.13 -5.42
N ALA A 78 11.43 4.73 -6.07
CA ALA A 78 11.31 5.19 -7.45
C ALA A 78 11.18 4.01 -8.43
N GLY A 79 11.91 2.91 -8.17
CA GLY A 79 11.78 1.66 -8.89
C GLY A 79 10.42 1.01 -8.73
N LEU A 80 9.87 0.98 -7.50
CA LEU A 80 8.50 0.52 -7.26
C LEU A 80 7.48 1.31 -8.09
N ALA A 81 7.59 2.63 -8.12
CA ALA A 81 6.72 3.50 -8.91
C ALA A 81 6.81 3.19 -10.41
N ARG A 82 8.04 3.18 -10.98
CA ARG A 82 8.24 2.86 -12.40
C ARG A 82 7.73 1.46 -12.77
N TYR A 83 7.88 0.50 -11.86
CA TYR A 83 7.45 -0.87 -12.09
C TYR A 83 5.92 -1.00 -12.09
N ALA A 84 5.21 -0.20 -11.30
CA ALA A 84 3.76 -0.12 -11.34
C ALA A 84 3.25 0.57 -12.62
N ASP A 85 3.93 1.62 -13.08
CA ASP A 85 3.50 2.40 -14.25
C ASP A 85 3.57 1.59 -15.57
N ARG A 86 4.29 0.46 -15.63
CA ARG A 86 4.38 -0.38 -16.84
C ARG A 86 3.08 -1.12 -17.19
N TYR A 87 2.10 -1.10 -16.28
CA TYR A 87 0.86 -1.86 -16.37
C TYR A 87 -0.32 -1.07 -16.91
N VAL A 88 -0.12 0.17 -17.34
CA VAL A 88 -1.16 0.95 -18.05
C VAL A 88 -1.65 0.10 -19.23
N SER A 89 -2.87 -0.43 -19.12
CA SER A 89 -3.48 -1.30 -20.12
C SER A 89 -4.44 -0.50 -20.99
N ASP A 90 -4.53 -0.86 -22.26
CA ASP A 90 -5.51 -0.29 -23.19
C ASP A 90 -6.97 -0.63 -22.78
N SER A 91 -7.17 -1.61 -21.90
CA SER A 91 -8.49 -2.10 -21.46
C SER A 91 -9.08 -1.36 -20.26
N GLY A 92 -8.35 -0.43 -19.62
CA GLY A 92 -8.82 0.33 -18.45
C GLY A 92 -9.06 -0.50 -17.16
N SER A 93 -8.89 -1.82 -17.22
CA SER A 93 -9.03 -2.72 -16.06
C SER A 93 -7.92 -2.51 -15.03
N TYR A 94 -6.72 -2.14 -15.47
CA TYR A 94 -5.63 -1.75 -14.57
C TYR A 94 -5.95 -0.47 -13.80
N ASP A 95 -6.47 0.56 -14.47
CA ASP A 95 -6.83 1.83 -13.83
C ASP A 95 -7.91 1.65 -12.77
N ARG A 96 -8.89 0.76 -13.03
CA ARG A 96 -9.92 0.38 -12.07
C ARG A 96 -9.30 -0.31 -10.86
N LEU A 97 -8.40 -1.26 -11.07
CA LEU A 97 -7.70 -1.98 -10.01
C LEU A 97 -6.81 -1.04 -9.17
N GLU A 98 -6.03 -0.17 -9.80
CA GLU A 98 -5.22 0.85 -9.13
C GLU A 98 -6.09 1.81 -8.31
N LYS A 99 -7.26 2.19 -8.85
CA LYS A 99 -8.18 3.07 -8.14
C LYS A 99 -8.66 2.44 -6.83
N ILE A 100 -9.12 1.18 -6.88
CA ILE A 100 -9.71 0.51 -5.70
C ILE A 100 -8.63 0.05 -4.70
N LEU A 101 -7.49 -0.45 -5.18
CA LEU A 101 -6.43 -0.99 -4.32
C LEU A 101 -5.54 0.10 -3.72
N LEU A 102 -5.41 1.25 -4.38
CA LEU A 102 -4.49 2.32 -3.97
C LEU A 102 -5.18 3.67 -3.85
N THR A 103 -5.74 4.23 -4.92
CA THR A 103 -6.17 5.65 -4.93
C THR A 103 -7.20 5.98 -3.86
N ASP A 104 -8.30 5.22 -3.78
CA ASP A 104 -9.38 5.50 -2.83
C ASP A 104 -8.93 5.26 -1.39
N ARG A 105 -8.11 4.22 -1.19
CA ARG A 105 -7.51 3.87 0.10
C ARG A 105 -6.52 4.94 0.56
N ASN A 106 -5.69 5.47 -0.34
CA ASN A 106 -4.76 6.55 -0.06
C ASN A 106 -5.49 7.80 0.43
N ARG A 107 -6.62 8.16 -0.21
CA ARG A 107 -7.43 9.31 0.22
C ARG A 107 -7.99 9.10 1.62
N ARG A 108 -8.58 7.93 1.89
CA ARG A 108 -9.10 7.57 3.22
C ARG A 108 -8.01 7.60 4.29
N MET A 109 -6.88 6.95 4.02
CA MET A 109 -5.75 6.92 4.93
C MET A 109 -5.19 8.32 5.19
N ALA A 110 -5.01 9.12 4.14
CA ALA A 110 -4.50 10.49 4.24
C ALA A 110 -5.40 11.39 5.09
N ASP A 111 -6.71 11.23 4.98
CA ASP A 111 -7.69 11.96 5.80
C ASP A 111 -7.62 11.51 7.28
N ARG A 112 -7.68 10.20 7.53
CA ARG A 112 -7.68 9.65 8.89
C ARG A 112 -6.38 9.85 9.64
N MET A 113 -5.24 9.95 8.94
CA MET A 113 -3.96 10.20 9.59
C MET A 113 -3.81 11.63 10.11
N GLN A 114 -4.62 12.59 9.66
CA GLN A 114 -4.47 14.01 10.00
C GLN A 114 -4.53 14.27 11.50
N ASP A 115 -5.45 13.63 12.22
CA ASP A 115 -5.57 13.80 13.67
C ASP A 115 -4.34 13.31 14.42
N TYR A 116 -3.75 12.20 13.98
CA TYR A 116 -2.52 11.66 14.58
C TYR A 116 -1.32 12.54 14.27
N LEU A 117 -1.20 13.01 13.03
CA LEU A 117 -0.10 13.88 12.60
C LEU A 117 -0.15 15.24 13.31
N ARG A 118 -1.33 15.83 13.48
CA ARG A 118 -1.50 17.10 14.22
C ARG A 118 -1.14 16.98 15.70
N ARG A 119 -1.40 15.84 16.32
CA ARG A 119 -1.02 15.57 17.72
C ARG A 119 0.49 15.45 17.89
N GLY A 120 1.22 15.07 16.83
CA GLY A 120 2.66 14.81 16.87
C GLY A 120 2.99 13.40 17.35
N ASP A 121 4.28 13.04 17.25
CA ASP A 121 4.86 11.78 17.73
C ASP A 121 4.16 10.50 17.24
N ALA A 122 3.54 10.57 16.06
CA ALA A 122 2.89 9.43 15.43
C ALA A 122 3.88 8.61 14.58
N PHE A 123 3.89 7.30 14.79
CA PHE A 123 4.48 6.34 13.86
C PHE A 123 3.36 5.71 13.03
N ILE A 124 3.42 5.89 11.70
CA ILE A 124 2.41 5.39 10.77
C ILE A 124 3.04 4.39 9.82
N ALA A 125 2.54 3.15 9.85
CA ALA A 125 2.96 2.08 8.96
C ALA A 125 1.93 1.86 7.85
N VAL A 126 2.38 1.85 6.61
CA VAL A 126 1.56 1.60 5.40
C VAL A 126 2.35 0.77 4.40
N GLY A 127 1.65 0.06 3.51
CA GLY A 127 2.29 -0.66 2.41
C GLY A 127 3.05 0.29 1.47
N ALA A 128 4.24 -0.13 1.00
CA ALA A 128 5.13 0.73 0.21
C ALA A 128 4.48 1.30 -1.06
N MET A 129 3.60 0.53 -1.71
CA MET A 129 2.87 0.94 -2.91
C MET A 129 1.89 2.09 -2.68
N HIS A 130 1.55 2.41 -1.43
CA HIS A 130 0.71 3.57 -1.11
C HIS A 130 1.50 4.89 -1.11
N LEU A 131 2.83 4.84 -1.06
CA LEU A 131 3.67 6.04 -0.93
C LEU A 131 3.88 6.82 -2.24
N PRO A 132 4.24 6.19 -3.38
CA PRO A 132 4.69 6.92 -4.55
C PRO A 132 3.54 7.42 -5.44
N GLY A 133 3.87 8.29 -6.38
CA GLY A 133 2.98 8.70 -7.47
C GLY A 133 2.08 9.89 -7.14
N ARG A 134 1.34 10.35 -8.16
CA ARG A 134 0.51 11.56 -8.07
C ARG A 134 -0.64 11.48 -7.07
N ARG A 135 -1.05 10.26 -6.73
CA ARG A 135 -2.12 9.92 -5.79
C ARG A 135 -1.59 9.19 -4.55
N GLY A 136 -0.26 9.13 -4.40
CA GLY A 136 0.42 8.50 -3.27
C GLY A 136 0.38 9.36 -2.01
N LEU A 137 0.53 8.72 -0.86
CA LEU A 137 0.45 9.34 0.46
C LEU A 137 1.48 10.46 0.65
N LEU A 138 2.71 10.31 0.12
CA LEU A 138 3.74 11.35 0.24
C LEU A 138 3.25 12.67 -0.37
N ARG A 139 2.66 12.60 -1.57
CA ARG A 139 2.14 13.77 -2.26
C ARG A 139 0.88 14.33 -1.60
N LEU A 140 -0.01 13.46 -1.11
CA LEU A 140 -1.22 13.88 -0.39
C LEU A 140 -0.84 14.62 0.91
N LEU A 141 0.22 14.20 1.59
CA LEU A 141 0.74 14.88 2.77
C LEU A 141 1.38 16.23 2.44
N GLU A 142 2.19 16.32 1.38
CA GLU A 142 2.72 17.60 0.90
C GLU A 142 1.58 18.59 0.56
N GLN A 143 0.53 18.12 -0.11
CA GLN A 143 -0.66 18.92 -0.43
C GLN A 143 -1.43 19.36 0.81
N ALA A 144 -1.41 18.57 1.89
CA ALA A 144 -1.98 18.93 3.18
C ALA A 144 -1.09 19.89 4.00
N GLY A 145 0.05 20.33 3.46
CA GLY A 145 0.94 21.31 4.08
C GLY A 145 2.07 20.72 4.92
N TYR A 146 2.27 19.40 4.90
CA TYR A 146 3.40 18.79 5.61
C TYR A 146 4.68 18.88 4.78
N ARG A 147 5.81 19.03 5.46
CA ARG A 147 7.13 18.79 4.88
C ARG A 147 7.45 17.31 5.01
N VAL A 148 7.73 16.66 3.89
CA VAL A 148 8.07 15.24 3.84
C VAL A 148 9.56 15.10 3.56
N GLU A 149 10.26 14.39 4.43
CA GLU A 149 11.69 14.12 4.28
C GLU A 149 11.96 12.64 4.52
N PRO A 150 12.84 12.03 3.72
CA PRO A 150 13.26 10.68 4.01
C PRO A 150 14.20 10.67 5.23
N VAL A 151 13.99 9.69 6.11
CA VAL A 151 14.87 9.42 7.25
C VAL A 151 15.70 8.19 6.89
N TYR A 152 17.00 8.36 6.71
CA TYR A 152 17.94 7.30 6.34
C TYR A 152 18.98 7.04 7.42
#